data_AF-A0A8J6D3S4-F1
#
_entry.id   AF-A0A8J6D3S4-F1
#
_cell.length_a   1.000
_cell.length_b   1.000
_cell.length_c   1.000
_cell.angle_alpha   90.00
_cell.angle_beta   90.00
_cell.angle_gamma   90.00
#
_symmetry.space_group_name_H-M   'P 1'
#
loop_
_entity.id
_entity.type
_entity.pdbx_description
1 polymer ?
#
loop_
_entity_poly.entity_id
_entity_poly.type
_entity_poly.pdbx_seq_one_letter_code
_entity_poly.pdbx_strand_id
1 'polypeptide(L)'
;MLPPIYSLGPLNLLLNHQVYHNDCKQLRSNLWKEDPICLEWLDSKQPNSVVYVNFVVITVMTPEQLTEFACGLANSNHSFCGGWNSTIESISFGVPMIWWPFFADQQTNCWFSCTRWGIAMEINSDVKRDDVAGHVRELMEGEKGKAMKKKALEWKKMAEETTNTPDGSSYDNLNHIINQGLLH
;
A
#
# COMPACT_ATOMS: atom_id res chain seq x y z
N MET A 1 15.98 30.99 1.39
CA MET A 1 15.87 30.18 0.16
C MET A 1 15.55 28.76 0.64
N LEU A 2 14.48 28.12 0.15
CA LEU A 2 14.18 26.74 0.53
C LEU A 2 15.12 25.78 -0.21
N PRO A 3 15.53 24.66 0.40
CA PRO A 3 16.34 23.66 -0.30
C PRO A 3 15.54 23.06 -1.46
N PRO A 4 16.22 22.61 -2.54
CA PRO A 4 15.56 21.91 -3.63
C PRO A 4 14.90 20.61 -3.12
N ILE A 5 13.71 20.31 -3.63
CA ILE A 5 12.95 19.10 -3.30
C ILE A 5 12.92 18.21 -4.53
N TYR A 6 13.29 16.94 -4.36
CA TYR A 6 13.33 15.94 -5.42
C TYR A 6 12.43 14.76 -5.08
N SER A 7 11.55 14.38 -6.00
CA SER A 7 10.73 13.18 -5.87
C SER A 7 11.50 11.96 -6.36
N LEU A 8 11.72 10.98 -5.48
CA LEU A 8 12.46 9.74 -5.77
C LEU A 8 11.60 8.48 -5.64
N GLY A 9 10.29 8.66 -5.54
CA GLY A 9 9.35 7.58 -5.26
C GLY A 9 8.67 6.98 -6.51
N PRO A 10 7.99 5.84 -6.33
CA PRO A 10 8.03 5.02 -5.14
C PRO A 10 9.28 4.12 -5.10
N LEU A 11 9.95 4.07 -3.94
CA LEU A 11 11.27 3.47 -3.80
C LEU A 11 11.30 1.96 -4.12
N ASN A 12 10.24 1.24 -3.76
CA ASN A 12 10.10 -0.18 -4.04
C ASN A 12 10.11 -0.49 -5.55
N LEU A 13 9.56 0.38 -6.39
CA LEU A 13 9.64 0.22 -7.85
C LEU A 13 11.02 0.64 -8.37
N LEU A 14 11.55 1.76 -7.87
CA LEU A 14 12.86 2.26 -8.29
C LEU A 14 14.00 1.26 -8.02
N LEU A 15 13.97 0.58 -6.87
CA LEU A 15 14.95 -0.44 -6.50
C LEU A 15 14.87 -1.69 -7.39
N ASN A 16 13.68 -2.09 -7.85
CA ASN A 16 13.52 -3.24 -8.75
C ASN A 16 14.21 -3.03 -10.10
N HIS A 17 14.33 -1.79 -10.57
CA HIS A 17 15.03 -1.45 -11.82
C HIS A 17 16.57 -1.35 -11.65
N GLN A 18 17.07 -1.12 -10.43
CA GLN A 18 18.51 -0.94 -10.14
C GLN A 18 19.28 -2.26 -9.91
N VAL A 19 18.57 -3.39 -9.87
CA VAL A 19 19.16 -4.74 -9.68
C VAL A 19 20.10 -5.15 -10.83
N TYR A 20 20.16 -4.39 -11.93
CA TYR A 20 21.09 -4.63 -13.03
C TYR A 20 22.55 -4.21 -12.76
N HIS A 21 22.84 -3.44 -11.69
CA HIS A 21 24.21 -3.31 -11.18
C HIS A 21 24.47 -4.40 -10.12
N ASN A 22 25.29 -5.37 -10.51
CA ASN A 22 25.45 -6.70 -9.91
C ASN A 22 25.85 -6.80 -8.41
N ASP A 23 26.01 -5.70 -7.68
CA ASP A 23 26.49 -5.71 -6.28
C ASP A 23 25.39 -5.41 -5.23
N CYS A 24 24.19 -4.97 -5.63
CA CYS A 24 23.12 -4.56 -4.69
C CYS A 24 21.93 -5.55 -4.60
N LYS A 25 22.14 -6.85 -4.84
CA LYS A 25 21.09 -7.89 -4.70
C LYS A 25 20.57 -8.08 -3.26
N GLN A 26 21.15 -7.41 -2.27
CA GLN A 26 20.82 -7.56 -0.85
C GLN A 26 19.98 -6.41 -0.26
N LEU A 27 19.74 -5.32 -1.00
CA LEU A 27 18.86 -4.23 -0.56
C LEU A 27 17.40 -4.66 -0.72
N ARG A 28 16.89 -5.41 0.28
CA ARG A 28 15.45 -5.65 0.42
C ARG A 28 14.81 -4.41 1.05
N SER A 29 13.63 -4.02 0.55
CA SER A 29 12.82 -2.95 1.15
C SER A 29 12.20 -3.35 2.50
N ASN A 30 12.27 -4.64 2.85
CA ASN A 30 11.64 -5.20 4.05
C ASN A 30 12.65 -5.24 5.21
N LEU A 31 12.25 -4.69 6.36
CA LEU A 31 13.02 -4.80 7.61
C LEU A 31 12.93 -6.21 8.24
N TRP A 32 11.96 -7.02 7.82
CA TRP A 32 11.65 -8.32 8.41
C TRP A 32 11.83 -9.46 7.41
N LYS A 33 12.15 -10.65 7.92
CA LYS A 33 12.21 -11.87 7.12
C LYS A 33 10.80 -12.23 6.65
N GLU A 34 10.67 -12.48 5.35
CA GLU A 34 9.42 -12.95 4.74
C GLU A 34 9.02 -14.32 5.32
N ASP A 35 7.73 -14.48 5.62
CA ASP A 35 7.16 -15.75 6.05
C ASP A 35 6.71 -16.56 4.81
N PRO A 36 7.42 -17.66 4.48
CA PRO A 36 7.08 -18.46 3.31
C PRO A 36 5.70 -19.12 3.43
N ILE A 37 5.22 -19.40 4.64
CA ILE A 37 3.94 -20.09 4.87
C ILE A 37 2.77 -19.21 4.42
N CYS A 38 2.86 -17.90 4.70
CA CYS A 38 1.84 -16.95 4.28
C CYS A 38 1.80 -16.80 2.75
N LEU A 39 2.96 -16.85 2.09
CA LEU A 39 3.07 -16.74 0.64
C LEU A 39 2.53 -18.00 -0.05
N GLU A 40 2.91 -19.18 0.41
CA GLU A 40 2.38 -20.46 -0.11
C GLU A 40 0.85 -20.54 0.04
N TRP A 41 0.31 -20.07 1.18
CA TRP A 41 -1.13 -19.98 1.36
C TRP A 41 -1.78 -19.00 0.38
N LEU A 42 -1.15 -17.85 0.13
CA LEU A 42 -1.67 -16.83 -0.79
C LEU A 42 -1.67 -17.33 -2.25
N ASP A 43 -0.61 -18.03 -2.66
CA ASP A 43 -0.48 -18.63 -4.00
C ASP A 43 -1.57 -19.68 -4.29
N SER A 44 -2.15 -20.28 -3.24
CA SER A 44 -3.27 -21.21 -3.37
C SER A 44 -4.63 -20.54 -3.65
N LYS A 45 -4.72 -19.21 -3.57
CA LYS A 45 -5.98 -18.45 -3.69
C LYS A 45 -6.21 -17.92 -5.09
N GLN A 46 -7.47 -17.67 -5.43
CA GLN A 46 -7.81 -17.04 -6.71
C GLN A 46 -7.29 -15.59 -6.75
N PRO A 47 -6.90 -15.06 -7.93
CA PRO A 47 -6.48 -13.66 -8.05
C PRO A 47 -7.55 -12.69 -7.53
N ASN A 48 -7.13 -11.66 -6.78
CA ASN A 48 -8.00 -10.66 -6.18
C ASN A 48 -9.10 -11.22 -5.25
N SER A 49 -8.89 -12.40 -4.62
CA SER A 49 -9.88 -13.02 -3.71
C SER A 49 -9.56 -12.88 -2.22
N VAL A 50 -8.40 -12.30 -1.88
CA VAL A 50 -7.92 -12.16 -0.49
C VAL A 50 -7.87 -10.69 -0.10
N VAL A 51 -8.37 -10.39 1.09
CA VAL A 51 -8.29 -9.08 1.73
C VAL A 51 -6.98 -8.99 2.49
N TYR A 52 -6.16 -8.00 2.15
CA TYR A 52 -4.96 -7.71 2.91
C TYR A 52 -5.26 -6.71 4.03
N VAL A 53 -4.88 -7.04 5.27
CA VAL A 53 -5.14 -6.22 6.46
C VAL A 53 -3.81 -5.83 7.09
N ASN A 54 -3.59 -4.52 7.30
CA ASN A 54 -2.44 -4.02 8.03
C ASN A 54 -2.88 -2.93 9.03
N PHE A 55 -2.43 -3.06 10.28
CA PHE A 55 -2.70 -2.13 11.36
C PHE A 55 -1.52 -1.19 11.68
N VAL A 56 -0.51 -1.07 10.81
CA VAL A 56 0.63 -0.13 10.88
C VAL A 56 1.15 0.08 12.31
N VAL A 57 2.17 -0.69 12.71
CA VAL A 57 2.98 -0.77 13.97
C VAL A 57 2.65 0.06 15.23
N ILE A 58 2.14 1.29 15.14
CA ILE A 58 1.93 2.21 16.25
C ILE A 58 0.43 2.35 16.60
N THR A 59 -0.49 1.66 15.94
CA THR A 59 -1.90 1.76 16.35
C THR A 59 -2.15 1.00 17.66
N VAL A 60 -2.64 1.71 18.67
CA VAL A 60 -3.13 1.12 19.92
C VAL A 60 -4.64 1.01 19.80
N MET A 61 -5.13 -0.20 19.57
CA MET A 61 -6.56 -0.50 19.56
C MET A 61 -6.99 -1.00 20.94
N THR A 62 -8.22 -0.66 21.35
CA THR A 62 -8.79 -1.34 22.53
C THR A 62 -9.12 -2.79 22.19
N PRO A 63 -9.17 -3.69 23.19
CA PRO A 63 -9.59 -5.08 22.97
C PRO A 63 -10.98 -5.18 22.31
N GLU A 64 -11.90 -4.28 22.65
CA GLU A 64 -13.25 -4.21 22.07
C GLU A 64 -13.18 -3.86 20.58
N GLN A 65 -12.40 -2.85 20.21
CA GLN A 65 -12.21 -2.48 18.81
C GLN A 65 -11.55 -3.59 17.99
N LEU A 66 -10.56 -4.28 18.58
CA LEU A 66 -9.94 -5.45 17.96
C LEU A 66 -10.94 -6.58 17.74
N THR A 67 -11.82 -6.80 18.72
CA THR A 67 -12.90 -7.79 18.61
C THR A 67 -13.87 -7.44 17.50
N GLU A 68 -14.35 -6.19 17.42
CA GLU A 68 -15.24 -5.76 16.35
C GLU A 68 -14.60 -5.90 14.97
N PHE A 69 -13.33 -5.53 14.83
CA PHE A 69 -12.61 -5.65 13.56
C PHE A 69 -12.42 -7.11 13.15
N ALA A 70 -11.97 -7.97 14.06
CA ALA A 70 -11.78 -9.39 13.80
C ALA A 70 -13.10 -10.10 13.47
N CYS A 71 -14.17 -9.81 14.23
CA CYS A 71 -15.51 -10.32 13.93
C CYS A 71 -16.02 -9.82 12.58
N GLY A 72 -15.78 -8.55 12.23
CA GLY A 72 -16.19 -8.01 10.94
C GLY A 72 -15.47 -8.64 9.76
N LEU A 73 -14.16 -8.88 9.88
CA LEU A 73 -13.39 -9.64 8.88
C LEU A 73 -13.95 -11.05 8.72
N ALA A 74 -14.18 -11.77 9.82
CA ALA A 74 -14.76 -13.12 9.79
C ALA A 74 -16.16 -13.14 9.15
N ASN A 75 -17.01 -12.15 9.47
CA ASN A 75 -18.36 -12.03 8.95
C ASN A 75 -18.43 -11.59 7.48
N SER A 76 -17.32 -11.11 6.90
CA SER A 76 -17.27 -10.70 5.50
C SER A 76 -17.33 -11.87 4.51
N ASN A 77 -17.10 -13.10 4.98
CA ASN A 77 -16.95 -14.32 4.16
C ASN A 77 -15.80 -14.25 3.13
N HIS A 78 -14.85 -13.32 3.29
CA HIS A 78 -13.63 -13.28 2.49
C HIS A 78 -12.42 -13.79 3.30
N SER A 79 -11.53 -14.49 2.61
CA SER A 79 -10.23 -14.82 3.18
C SER A 79 -9.44 -13.53 3.37
N PHE A 80 -8.73 -13.41 4.49
CA PHE A 80 -7.86 -12.27 4.77
C PHE A 80 -6.48 -12.73 5.22
N CYS A 81 -5.46 -11.92 4.97
CA CYS A 81 -4.12 -12.09 5.52
C CYS A 81 -3.63 -10.79 6.16
N GLY A 82 -2.83 -10.93 7.22
CA GLY A 82 -2.16 -9.82 7.88
C GLY A 82 -0.83 -9.49 7.22
N GLY A 83 -0.40 -8.23 7.24
CA GLY A 83 0.97 -7.88 6.88
C GLY A 83 1.38 -6.46 7.24
N TRP A 84 2.52 -6.01 6.72
CA TRP A 84 3.20 -4.77 7.10
C TRP A 84 3.35 -3.69 6.02
N ASN A 85 2.41 -3.60 5.07
CA ASN A 85 2.55 -2.73 3.91
C ASN A 85 1.84 -1.37 4.05
N SER A 86 2.49 -0.33 3.53
CA SER A 86 2.09 1.08 3.50
C SER A 86 1.20 1.45 2.31
N THR A 87 0.65 2.67 2.33
CA THR A 87 -0.11 3.28 1.22
C THR A 87 0.62 3.23 -0.12
N ILE A 88 1.95 3.42 -0.10
CA ILE A 88 2.76 3.44 -1.31
C ILE A 88 2.82 2.05 -1.97
N GLU A 89 2.91 0.98 -1.20
CA GLU A 89 2.92 -0.38 -1.75
C GLU A 89 1.56 -0.74 -2.36
N SER A 90 0.46 -0.35 -1.72
CA SER A 90 -0.87 -0.48 -2.30
C SER A 90 -0.96 0.22 -3.67
N ILE A 91 -0.42 1.43 -3.79
CA ILE A 91 -0.37 2.17 -5.06
C ILE A 91 0.50 1.43 -6.08
N SER A 92 1.72 1.02 -5.70
CA SER A 92 2.64 0.30 -6.59
C SER A 92 2.11 -1.06 -7.06
N PHE A 93 1.26 -1.72 -6.28
CA PHE A 93 0.65 -2.99 -6.65
C PHE A 93 -0.76 -2.84 -7.23
N GLY A 94 -1.31 -1.63 -7.26
CA GLY A 94 -2.65 -1.34 -7.78
C GLY A 94 -3.74 -2.05 -6.97
N VAL A 95 -3.62 -2.03 -5.64
CA VAL A 95 -4.54 -2.68 -4.70
C VAL A 95 -5.34 -1.61 -3.97
N PRO A 96 -6.69 -1.58 -4.06
CA PRO A 96 -7.48 -0.63 -3.29
C PRO A 96 -7.47 -0.95 -1.79
N MET A 97 -7.76 0.04 -0.95
CA MET A 97 -7.61 -0.08 0.50
C MET A 97 -8.90 0.24 1.26
N ILE A 98 -9.01 -0.29 2.47
CA ILE A 98 -9.91 0.24 3.49
C ILE A 98 -9.05 0.89 4.57
N TRP A 99 -9.36 2.13 4.91
CA TRP A 99 -8.69 2.93 5.92
C TRP A 99 -9.47 2.92 7.22
N TRP A 100 -8.71 2.96 8.31
CA TRP A 100 -9.21 3.30 9.64
C TRP A 100 -8.13 4.14 10.34
N PRO A 101 -8.10 5.47 10.11
CA PRO A 101 -6.98 6.33 10.50
C PRO A 101 -7.03 6.70 11.99
N PHE A 102 -5.86 6.76 12.63
CA PHE A 102 -5.76 7.12 14.06
C PHE A 102 -5.06 8.47 14.30
N PHE A 103 -3.79 8.59 13.92
CA PHE A 103 -2.98 9.77 14.28
C PHE A 103 -1.88 10.07 13.26
N ALA A 104 -1.16 11.18 13.48
CA ALA A 104 -0.10 11.69 12.61
C ALA A 104 -0.58 11.92 11.16
N ASP A 105 0.14 11.41 10.18
CA ASP A 105 -0.14 11.58 8.76
C ASP A 105 -1.25 10.66 8.24
N GLN A 106 -1.73 9.69 9.03
CA GLN A 106 -2.74 8.73 8.61
C GLN A 106 -4.06 9.39 8.18
N GLN A 107 -4.49 10.44 8.88
CA GLN A 107 -5.71 11.18 8.51
C GLN A 107 -5.55 11.86 7.15
N THR A 108 -4.38 12.45 6.89
CA THR A 108 -4.05 13.08 5.60
C THR A 108 -3.96 12.02 4.50
N ASN A 109 -3.27 10.91 4.74
CA ASN A 109 -3.13 9.81 3.77
C ASN A 109 -4.49 9.17 3.44
N CYS A 110 -5.35 8.97 4.45
CA CYS A 110 -6.73 8.51 4.28
C CYS A 110 -7.51 9.48 3.39
N TRP A 111 -7.48 10.78 3.72
CA TRP A 111 -8.18 11.79 2.94
C TRP A 111 -7.72 11.83 1.48
N PHE A 112 -6.42 11.82 1.20
CA PHE A 112 -5.90 11.76 -0.17
C PHE A 112 -6.35 10.47 -0.88
N SER A 113 -6.27 9.32 -0.21
CA SER A 113 -6.65 8.02 -0.77
C SER A 113 -8.14 7.95 -1.13
N CYS A 114 -9.00 8.47 -0.26
CA CYS A 114 -10.44 8.45 -0.45
C CYS A 114 -10.92 9.52 -1.44
N THR A 115 -10.37 10.74 -1.37
CA THR A 115 -10.93 11.89 -2.10
C THR A 115 -10.17 12.24 -3.37
N ARG A 116 -8.84 12.16 -3.37
CA ARG A 116 -8.00 12.57 -4.50
C ARG A 116 -7.68 11.41 -5.42
N TRP A 117 -7.18 10.32 -4.86
CA TRP A 117 -6.80 9.14 -5.64
C TRP A 117 -8.01 8.25 -5.91
N GLY A 118 -8.99 8.25 -5.00
CA GLY A 118 -10.20 7.45 -5.13
C GLY A 118 -9.93 5.95 -5.14
N ILE A 119 -8.93 5.52 -4.38
CA ILE A 119 -8.47 4.12 -4.29
C ILE A 119 -8.80 3.49 -2.94
N ALA A 120 -9.53 4.20 -2.07
CA ALA A 120 -9.85 3.69 -0.75
C ALA A 120 -11.19 4.15 -0.17
N MET A 121 -11.65 3.43 0.84
CA MET A 121 -12.82 3.76 1.67
C MET A 121 -12.41 3.86 3.13
N GLU A 122 -13.07 4.72 3.89
CA GLU A 122 -12.79 4.90 5.32
C GLU A 122 -13.88 4.25 6.17
N ILE A 123 -13.48 3.48 7.18
CA ILE A 123 -14.35 2.96 8.24
C ILE A 123 -14.51 4.04 9.31
N ASN A 124 -15.70 4.09 9.93
CA ASN A 124 -15.97 4.97 11.05
C ASN A 124 -15.00 4.74 12.22
N SER A 125 -14.60 5.83 12.88
CA SER A 125 -13.84 5.81 14.13
C SER A 125 -14.44 4.91 15.23
N ASP A 126 -15.77 4.89 15.38
CA ASP A 126 -16.47 3.91 16.24
C ASP A 126 -16.71 2.61 15.47
N VAL A 127 -15.66 1.79 15.35
CA VAL A 127 -15.69 0.57 14.54
C VAL A 127 -16.73 -0.42 15.04
N LYS A 128 -17.58 -0.90 14.12
CA LYS A 128 -18.53 -2.00 14.35
C LYS A 128 -18.27 -3.12 13.35
N ARG A 129 -18.45 -4.37 13.78
CA ARG A 129 -18.25 -5.56 12.95
C ARG A 129 -19.06 -5.54 11.65
N ASP A 130 -20.30 -5.05 11.70
CA ASP A 130 -21.18 -5.01 10.54
C ASP A 130 -20.71 -3.99 9.51
N ASP A 131 -20.17 -2.85 9.99
CA ASP A 131 -19.55 -1.84 9.14
C ASP A 131 -18.30 -2.41 8.47
N VAL A 132 -17.42 -3.07 9.22
CA VAL A 132 -16.20 -3.71 8.69
C VAL A 132 -16.57 -4.76 7.62
N ALA A 133 -17.51 -5.66 7.92
CA ALA A 133 -17.97 -6.68 6.99
C ALA A 133 -18.62 -6.07 5.73
N GLY A 134 -19.36 -4.97 5.88
CA GLY A 134 -19.94 -4.20 4.77
C GLY A 134 -18.87 -3.60 3.86
N HIS A 135 -17.87 -2.94 4.44
CA HIS A 135 -16.76 -2.34 3.69
C HIS A 135 -15.94 -3.37 2.95
N VAL A 136 -15.66 -4.52 3.58
CA VAL A 136 -14.93 -5.61 2.93
C VAL A 136 -15.72 -6.16 1.74
N ARG A 137 -17.01 -6.44 1.90
CA ARG A 137 -17.85 -6.92 0.78
C ARG A 137 -17.93 -5.89 -0.35
N GLU A 138 -18.09 -4.60 -0.03
CA GLU A 138 -18.11 -3.55 -1.06
C GLU A 138 -16.76 -3.42 -1.78
N LEU A 139 -15.64 -3.59 -1.09
CA LEU A 139 -14.30 -3.56 -1.69
C LEU A 139 -14.10 -4.74 -2.66
N MET A 140 -14.54 -5.93 -2.25
CA MET A 140 -14.25 -7.19 -2.95
C MET A 140 -15.23 -7.48 -4.08
N GLU A 141 -16.51 -7.17 -3.89
CA GLU A 141 -17.60 -7.58 -4.80
C GLU A 141 -18.36 -6.39 -5.38
N GLY A 142 -18.38 -5.28 -4.66
CA GLY A 142 -19.17 -4.08 -4.97
C GLY A 142 -18.64 -3.27 -6.15
N GLU A 143 -19.53 -2.43 -6.70
CA GLU A 143 -19.21 -1.55 -7.82
C GLU A 143 -18.20 -0.47 -7.43
N LYS A 144 -18.24 0.00 -6.17
CA LYS A 144 -17.24 0.94 -5.66
C LYS A 144 -15.87 0.27 -5.56
N GLY A 145 -15.82 -0.98 -5.09
CA GLY A 145 -14.61 -1.82 -5.10
C GLY A 145 -13.97 -1.92 -6.47
N LYS A 146 -14.74 -2.31 -7.48
CA LYS A 146 -14.30 -2.40 -8.89
C LYS A 146 -13.79 -1.06 -9.42
N ALA A 147 -14.51 0.03 -9.14
CA ALA A 147 -14.10 1.37 -9.57
C ALA A 147 -12.77 1.81 -8.92
N MET A 148 -12.59 1.54 -7.62
CA MET A 148 -11.34 1.81 -6.93
C MET A 148 -10.19 0.94 -7.47
N LYS A 149 -10.44 -0.33 -7.78
CA LYS A 149 -9.44 -1.22 -8.39
C LYS A 149 -8.95 -0.68 -9.73
N LYS A 150 -9.86 -0.19 -10.58
CA LYS A 150 -9.48 0.45 -11.86
C LYS A 150 -8.57 1.66 -11.64
N LYS A 151 -8.94 2.56 -10.73
CA LYS A 151 -8.12 3.73 -10.37
C LYS A 151 -6.77 3.32 -9.78
N ALA A 152 -6.74 2.31 -8.92
CA ALA A 152 -5.49 1.82 -8.34
C ALA A 152 -4.53 1.29 -9.42
N LEU A 153 -5.05 0.63 -10.46
CA LEU A 153 -4.23 0.21 -11.62
C LEU A 153 -3.73 1.40 -12.46
N GLU A 154 -4.52 2.47 -12.58
CA GLU A 154 -4.08 3.72 -13.23
C GLU A 154 -2.92 4.37 -12.44
N TRP A 155 -3.05 4.45 -11.11
CA TRP A 155 -1.99 4.96 -10.24
C TRP A 155 -0.74 4.09 -10.24
N LYS A 156 -0.90 2.76 -10.25
CA LYS A 156 0.21 1.81 -10.43
C LYS A 156 1.00 2.10 -11.70
N LYS A 157 0.30 2.26 -12.83
CA LYS A 157 0.93 2.53 -14.12
C LYS A 157 1.75 3.81 -14.09
N MET A 158 1.19 4.90 -13.54
CA MET A 158 1.94 6.16 -13.39
C MET A 158 3.15 6.00 -12.47
N ALA A 159 3.02 5.25 -11.38
CA ALA A 159 4.12 4.96 -10.48
C ALA A 159 5.26 4.22 -11.20
N GLU A 160 4.95 3.17 -11.97
CA GLU A 160 5.91 2.44 -12.80
C GLU A 160 6.58 3.37 -13.83
N GLU A 161 5.81 4.18 -14.56
CA GLU A 161 6.31 5.14 -15.54
C GLU A 161 7.32 6.13 -14.93
N THR A 162 7.05 6.66 -13.74
CA THR A 162 7.96 7.61 -13.08
C THR A 162 9.28 6.98 -12.63
N THR A 163 9.31 5.67 -12.42
CA THR A 163 10.49 4.91 -11.97
C THR A 163 11.19 4.15 -13.10
N ASN A 164 10.63 4.17 -14.31
CA ASN A 164 11.20 3.48 -15.45
C ASN A 164 12.58 4.04 -15.81
N THR A 165 13.42 3.15 -16.33
CA THR A 165 14.74 3.50 -16.87
C THR A 165 14.69 3.47 -18.41
N PRO A 166 15.30 4.44 -19.12
CA PRO A 166 16.09 5.55 -18.60
C PRO A 166 15.30 6.85 -18.36
N ASP A 167 14.02 6.93 -18.73
CA ASP A 167 13.30 8.22 -18.89
C ASP A 167 12.36 8.59 -17.73
N GLY A 168 12.40 7.86 -16.62
CA GLY A 168 11.52 8.09 -15.47
C GLY A 168 11.95 9.30 -14.66
N SER A 169 11.02 10.23 -14.39
CA SER A 169 11.32 11.44 -13.61
C SER A 169 11.94 11.19 -12.23
N SER A 170 11.55 10.11 -11.53
CA SER A 170 12.15 9.73 -10.24
C SER A 170 13.57 9.15 -10.41
N TYR A 171 13.82 8.45 -11.52
CA TYR A 171 15.16 7.97 -11.89
C TYR A 171 16.09 9.13 -12.24
N ASP A 172 15.62 10.10 -13.02
CA ASP A 172 16.39 11.30 -13.37
C ASP A 172 16.74 12.13 -12.14
N ASN A 173 15.77 12.34 -11.24
CA ASN A 173 15.99 13.03 -9.97
C ASN A 173 17.05 12.31 -9.11
N LEU A 174 17.03 10.97 -9.07
CA LEU A 174 18.04 10.22 -8.36
C LEU A 174 19.43 10.41 -8.97
N ASN A 175 19.55 10.29 -10.29
CA ASN A 175 20.81 10.53 -11.01
C ASN A 175 21.33 11.94 -10.77
N HIS A 176 20.44 12.93 -10.76
CA HIS A 176 20.80 14.32 -10.46
C HIS A 176 21.41 14.46 -9.06
N ILE A 177 20.78 13.86 -8.04
CA ILE A 177 21.30 13.87 -6.66
C ILE A 177 22.66 13.16 -6.57
N ILE A 178 22.81 11.98 -7.19
CA ILE A 178 24.07 11.23 -7.18
C ILE A 178 25.21 12.06 -7.78
N ASN A 179 24.95 12.67 -8.94
CA ASN A 179 25.95 13.44 -9.67
C ASN A 179 26.31 14.76 -8.98
N GLN A 180 25.38 15.40 -8.26
CA GLN A 180 25.64 16.66 -7.56
C GLN A 180 26.15 16.50 -6.12
N GLY A 181 25.79 15.41 -5.45
CA GLY A 181 25.96 15.29 -3.99
C GLY A 181 26.92 14.20 -3.50
N LEU A 182 27.25 13.19 -4.31
CA LEU A 182 28.02 12.02 -3.84
C LEU A 182 29.33 11.77 -4.59
N LEU A 183 29.59 12.46 -5.71
CA LEU A 183 30.79 12.30 -6.55
C LEU A 183 31.80 13.46 -6.40
N HIS A 184 31.77 14.16 -5.26
CA HIS A 184 32.73 15.20 -4.88
C HIS A 184 33.42 14.87 -3.56
#